data_AF-A0A536VCS9-F1
#
_entry.id   AF-A0A536VCS9-F1
#
_cell.length_a   1.000
_cell.length_b   1.000
_cell.length_c   1.000
_cell.angle_alpha   90.00
_cell.angle_beta   90.00
_cell.angle_gamma   90.00
#
_symmetry.space_group_name_H-M   'P 1'
#
loop_
_entity.id
_entity.type
_entity.pdbx_description
1 polymer ?
#
loop_
_entity_poly.entity_id
_entity_poly.type
_entity_poly.pdbx_seq_one_letter_code
_entity_poly.pdbx_strand_id
1 'polypeptide(L)'
;MWSFDRFSRAALVGVIAVLLAACGFHLRGQAQLPFETLYIPGNNPLVVELKRNVAAASKTRLVDGPGDAQAVLGFTQELRDKIILSFSAAGRVSEYQLRYRVGFRVTDPKGVQVYLPTIEILLTRDVSYSDAQVLAKETEEALLY
;
A
#
# COMPACT_ATOMS: atom_id res chain seq x y z
N MET A 1 -43.64 4.09 -39.80
CA MET A 1 -43.91 3.90 -38.36
C MET A 1 -42.90 2.95 -37.67
N TRP A 2 -41.65 2.81 -38.13
CA TRP A 2 -40.61 1.94 -37.53
C TRP A 2 -39.34 2.70 -37.08
N SER A 3 -39.23 3.99 -37.42
CA SER A 3 -38.05 4.83 -37.13
C SER A 3 -38.10 5.46 -35.73
N PHE A 4 -39.31 5.71 -35.19
CA PHE A 4 -39.50 6.29 -33.86
C PHE A 4 -39.10 5.32 -32.74
N ASP A 5 -39.42 4.03 -32.89
CA ASP A 5 -39.06 3.00 -31.90
C ASP A 5 -37.55 2.75 -31.84
N ARG A 6 -36.83 2.85 -32.97
CA ARG A 6 -35.36 2.77 -33.00
C ARG A 6 -34.72 3.96 -32.31
N PHE A 7 -35.29 5.16 -32.48
CA PHE A 7 -34.79 6.38 -31.86
C PHE A 7 -35.02 6.39 -30.34
N SER A 8 -36.19 5.92 -29.89
CA SER A 8 -36.51 5.76 -28.46
C SER A 8 -35.62 4.72 -27.77
N ARG A 9 -35.35 3.58 -28.43
CA ARG A 9 -34.43 2.55 -27.92
C ARG A 9 -32.98 3.04 -27.83
N ALA A 10 -32.53 3.82 -28.83
CA ALA A 10 -31.20 4.43 -28.80
C ALA A 10 -31.05 5.46 -27.68
N ALA A 11 -32.09 6.28 -27.44
CA ALA A 11 -32.10 7.25 -26.34
C ALA A 11 -32.05 6.55 -24.96
N LEU A 12 -32.78 5.46 -24.78
CA LEU A 12 -32.78 4.67 -23.54
C LEU A 12 -31.38 4.08 -23.25
N VAL A 13 -30.71 3.52 -24.26
CA VAL A 13 -29.35 2.98 -24.13
C VAL A 13 -28.35 4.09 -23.79
N GLY A 14 -28.47 5.26 -24.42
CA GLY A 14 -27.63 6.42 -24.13
C GLY A 14 -27.78 6.92 -22.69
N VAL A 15 -29.01 7.01 -22.19
CA VAL A 15 -29.30 7.40 -20.80
C VAL A 15 -28.70 6.40 -19.81
N ILE A 16 -28.85 5.10 -20.08
CA ILE A 16 -28.26 4.04 -19.24
C ILE A 16 -26.72 4.14 -19.24
N ALA A 17 -26.09 4.37 -20.40
CA ALA A 17 -24.64 4.51 -20.50
C ALA A 17 -24.10 5.74 -19.73
N VAL A 18 -24.82 6.87 -19.78
CA VAL A 18 -24.46 8.07 -19.00
C VAL A 18 -24.66 7.85 -17.51
N LEU A 19 -25.75 7.18 -17.11
CA LEU A 19 -25.99 6.82 -15.70
C LEU A 19 -24.93 5.86 -15.15
N LEU A 20 -24.42 4.93 -15.97
CA LEU A 20 -23.32 4.02 -15.61
C LEU A 20 -21.96 4.74 -15.51
N ALA A 21 -21.71 5.76 -16.35
CA ALA A 21 -20.47 6.54 -16.33
C ALA A 21 -20.46 7.69 -15.31
N ALA A 22 -21.62 8.06 -14.74
CA ALA A 22 -21.77 9.16 -13.79
C ALA A 22 -21.15 8.89 -12.40
N CYS A 23 -20.70 7.67 -12.11
CA CYS A 23 -20.07 7.32 -10.83
C CYS A 23 -18.69 7.97 -10.61
N GLY A 24 -18.18 8.76 -11.58
CA GLY A 24 -16.96 9.55 -11.40
C GLY A 24 -15.67 8.72 -11.36
N PHE A 25 -15.73 7.45 -11.79
CA PHE A 25 -14.55 6.62 -11.94
C PHE A 25 -13.67 7.18 -13.06
N HIS A 26 -12.42 7.50 -12.70
CA HIS A 26 -11.38 7.88 -13.65
C HIS A 26 -10.20 6.93 -13.47
N LEU A 27 -9.49 6.64 -14.55
CA LEU A 27 -8.25 5.88 -14.48
C LEU A 27 -7.28 6.61 -13.55
N ARG A 28 -6.71 5.89 -12.58
CA ARG A 28 -5.83 6.44 -11.53
C ARG A 28 -4.63 7.22 -12.09
N GLY A 29 -4.27 6.99 -13.35
CA GLY A 29 -3.09 7.59 -13.97
C GLY A 29 -1.81 7.17 -13.26
N GLN A 30 -0.72 7.88 -13.53
CA GLN A 30 0.55 7.68 -12.82
C GLN A 30 0.57 8.54 -11.55
N ALA A 31 1.19 8.02 -10.49
CA ALA A 31 1.45 8.74 -9.27
C ALA A 31 2.47 9.86 -9.53
N GLN A 32 2.04 11.11 -9.32
CA GLN A 32 2.91 12.28 -9.45
C GLN A 32 3.59 12.53 -8.11
N LEU A 33 4.85 12.14 -7.99
CA LEU A 33 5.69 12.52 -6.87
C LEU A 33 6.35 13.87 -7.16
N PRO A 34 6.50 14.77 -6.18
CA PRO A 34 6.99 16.14 -6.40
C PRO A 34 8.52 16.21 -6.57
N PHE A 35 9.16 15.14 -7.07
CA PHE A 35 10.61 15.05 -7.25
C PHE A 35 10.98 14.17 -8.44
N GLU A 36 12.03 14.58 -9.16
CA GLU A 36 12.53 13.88 -10.33
C GLU A 36 13.38 12.67 -9.96
N THR A 37 14.24 12.81 -8.93
CA THR A 37 15.10 11.73 -8.44
C THR A 37 14.87 11.46 -6.95
N LEU A 38 14.78 10.18 -6.59
CA LEU A 38 14.55 9.72 -5.22
C LEU A 38 15.60 8.67 -4.85
N TYR A 39 16.21 8.84 -3.68
CA TYR A 39 17.05 7.81 -3.06
C TYR A 39 16.28 7.11 -1.93
N ILE A 40 16.30 5.78 -1.95
CA ILE A 40 15.73 4.93 -0.90
C ILE A 40 16.85 3.99 -0.41
N PRO A 41 17.37 4.19 0.82
CA PRO A 41 18.45 3.39 1.35
C PRO A 41 17.98 1.98 1.72
N GLY A 42 18.90 1.02 1.65
CA GLY A 42 18.66 -0.37 2.05
C GLY A 42 18.18 -1.28 0.91
N ASN A 43 18.05 -2.56 1.26
CA ASN A 43 17.68 -3.63 0.34
C ASN A 43 16.88 -4.76 1.03
N ASN A 44 16.17 -4.44 2.11
CA ASN A 44 15.28 -5.41 2.75
C ASN A 44 14.03 -5.65 1.87
N PRO A 45 13.22 -6.69 2.13
CA PRO A 45 12.06 -7.02 1.30
C PRO A 45 11.08 -5.85 1.10
N LEU A 46 10.82 -5.06 2.16
CA LEU A 46 9.98 -3.86 2.07
C LEU A 46 10.58 -2.83 1.10
N VAL A 47 11.88 -2.57 1.20
CA VAL A 47 12.57 -1.60 0.35
C VAL A 47 12.59 -2.04 -1.11
N VAL A 48 12.83 -3.33 -1.37
CA VAL A 48 12.79 -3.90 -2.73
C VAL A 48 11.41 -3.71 -3.34
N GLU A 49 10.37 -4.04 -2.58
CA GLU A 49 8.98 -3.88 -3.02
C GLU A 49 8.61 -2.40 -3.24
N LEU A 50 9.03 -1.52 -2.33
CA LEU A 50 8.79 -0.08 -2.44
C LEU A 50 9.47 0.50 -3.68
N LYS A 51 10.76 0.17 -3.92
CA LYS A 51 11.49 0.61 -5.11
C LYS A 51 10.79 0.14 -6.39
N ARG A 52 10.36 -1.12 -6.43
CA ARG A 52 9.58 -1.67 -7.56
C ARG A 52 8.28 -0.90 -7.79
N ASN A 53 7.52 -0.63 -6.73
CA ASN A 53 6.25 0.10 -6.83
C ASN A 53 6.44 1.56 -7.24
N VAL A 54 7.46 2.25 -6.76
CA VAL A 54 7.78 3.62 -7.19
C VAL A 54 8.13 3.64 -8.67
N ALA A 55 8.99 2.73 -9.13
CA ALA A 55 9.40 2.64 -10.53
C ALA A 55 8.23 2.29 -11.47
N ALA A 56 7.26 1.49 -11.02
CA ALA A 56 6.09 1.13 -11.81
C ALA A 56 4.98 2.19 -11.80
N ALA A 57 4.80 2.90 -10.68
CA ALA A 57 3.68 3.81 -10.48
C ALA A 57 4.01 5.28 -10.81
N SER A 58 5.28 5.67 -10.84
CA SER A 58 5.73 7.06 -10.99
C SER A 58 6.76 7.25 -12.09
N LYS A 59 7.00 8.52 -12.48
CA LYS A 59 8.10 8.93 -13.37
C LYS A 59 9.40 9.22 -12.62
N THR A 60 9.36 9.25 -11.29
CA THR A 60 10.53 9.50 -10.45
C THR A 60 11.58 8.41 -10.67
N ARG A 61 12.82 8.84 -10.96
CA ARG A 61 13.96 7.95 -11.13
C ARG A 61 14.58 7.61 -9.79
N LEU A 62 14.76 6.33 -9.53
CA LEU A 62 15.53 5.87 -8.38
C LEU A 62 17.01 5.97 -8.68
N VAL A 63 17.76 6.56 -7.76
CA VAL A 63 19.23 6.70 -7.83
C VAL A 63 19.89 5.87 -6.73
N ASP A 64 21.18 5.56 -6.90
CA ASP A 64 21.91 4.65 -6.00
C ASP A 64 22.54 5.35 -4.79
N GLY A 65 22.64 6.69 -4.83
CA GLY A 65 23.25 7.49 -3.77
C GLY A 65 22.41 8.71 -3.40
N PRO A 66 22.51 9.19 -2.15
CA PRO A 66 21.79 10.39 -1.72
C PRO A 66 22.27 11.66 -2.43
N GLY A 67 23.52 11.69 -2.91
CA GLY A 67 24.10 12.85 -3.60
C GLY A 67 23.48 13.17 -4.96
N ASP A 68 22.92 12.15 -5.63
CA ASP A 68 22.28 12.27 -6.95
C ASP A 68 20.75 12.44 -6.85
N ALA A 69 20.24 12.46 -5.62
CA ALA A 69 18.81 12.51 -5.35
C ALA A 69 18.32 13.94 -5.11
N GLN A 70 17.09 14.24 -5.51
CA GLN A 70 16.40 15.44 -5.07
C GLN A 70 15.73 15.23 -3.71
N ALA A 71 15.23 14.02 -3.48
CA ALA A 71 14.62 13.61 -2.22
C ALA A 71 15.24 12.31 -1.69
N VAL A 72 15.32 12.18 -0.38
CA VAL A 72 15.75 10.97 0.32
C VAL A 72 14.62 10.49 1.20
N LEU A 73 14.11 9.28 0.94
CA LEU A 73 13.17 8.61 1.84
C LEU A 73 13.98 7.82 2.86
N GLY A 74 13.95 8.24 4.12
CA GLY A 74 14.64 7.56 5.21
C GLY A 74 13.66 6.80 6.10
N PHE A 75 13.89 5.50 6.31
CA PHE A 75 13.18 4.73 7.33
C PHE A 75 13.68 5.12 8.72
N THR A 76 12.76 5.39 9.63
CA THR A 76 13.05 5.66 11.04
C THR A 76 12.77 4.45 11.93
N GLN A 77 11.85 3.58 11.50
CA GLN A 77 11.44 2.41 12.27
C GLN A 77 10.82 1.35 11.35
N GLU A 78 11.10 0.07 11.63
CA GLU A 78 10.42 -1.08 11.05
C GLU A 78 10.25 -2.12 12.17
N LEU A 79 9.03 -2.25 12.70
CA LEU A 79 8.72 -3.17 13.80
C LEU A 79 7.64 -4.17 13.41
N ARG A 80 7.81 -5.41 13.86
CA ARG A 80 6.83 -6.48 13.78
C ARG A 80 6.49 -6.93 15.20
N ASP A 81 5.25 -6.73 15.61
CA ASP A 81 4.74 -7.20 16.88
C ASP A 81 3.68 -8.28 16.67
N LYS A 82 3.60 -9.20 17.62
CA LYS A 82 2.54 -10.20 17.72
C LYS A 82 1.92 -10.14 19.11
N ILE A 83 0.62 -9.87 19.19
CA ILE A 83 -0.10 -9.77 20.46
C ILE A 83 -1.27 -10.74 20.48
N ILE A 84 -1.61 -11.27 21.68
CA ILE A 84 -2.80 -12.11 21.84
C ILE A 84 -4.02 -11.23 21.66
N LEU A 85 -4.91 -11.60 20.73
CA LEU A 85 -6.16 -10.90 20.48
C LEU A 85 -7.29 -11.50 21.31
N SER A 86 -7.38 -12.83 21.35
CA SER A 86 -8.49 -13.54 22.00
C SER A 86 -8.08 -14.90 22.57
N PHE A 87 -8.92 -15.39 23.48
CA PHE A 87 -8.84 -16.74 24.06
C PHE A 87 -10.12 -17.53 23.75
N SER A 88 -9.97 -18.83 23.58
CA SER A 88 -11.07 -19.81 23.53
C SER A 88 -11.75 -19.95 24.90
N ALA A 89 -12.93 -20.58 24.93
CA ALA A 89 -13.67 -20.88 26.17
C ALA A 89 -12.88 -21.71 27.19
N ALA A 90 -11.85 -22.45 26.75
CA ALA A 90 -10.95 -23.22 27.60
C ALA A 90 -9.71 -22.43 28.07
N GLY A 91 -9.65 -21.12 27.81
CA GLY A 91 -8.54 -20.25 28.22
C GLY A 91 -7.27 -20.34 27.36
N ARG A 92 -7.32 -21.05 26.22
CA ARG A 92 -6.19 -21.13 25.27
C ARG A 92 -6.26 -20.03 24.24
N VAL A 93 -5.12 -19.51 23.79
CA VAL A 93 -5.07 -18.49 22.72
C VAL A 93 -5.78 -19.01 21.48
N SER A 94 -6.71 -18.22 20.94
CA SER A 94 -7.44 -18.54 19.71
C SER A 94 -7.01 -17.69 18.54
N GLU A 95 -6.63 -16.44 18.77
CA GLU A 95 -6.21 -15.51 17.72
C GLU A 95 -5.06 -14.63 18.19
N TYR A 96 -4.15 -14.38 17.26
CA TYR A 96 -3.12 -13.35 17.38
C TYR A 96 -3.45 -12.19 16.46
N GLN A 97 -3.06 -10.98 16.89
CA GLN A 97 -3.00 -9.82 16.02
C GLN A 97 -1.54 -9.53 15.69
N LEU A 98 -1.22 -9.60 14.40
CA LEU A 98 0.06 -9.21 13.83
C LEU A 98 0.03 -7.71 13.54
N ARG A 99 1.02 -6.98 14.02
CA ARG A 99 1.17 -5.54 13.82
C ARG A 99 2.48 -5.28 13.10
N TYR A 100 2.42 -4.62 11.96
CA TYR A 100 3.59 -4.20 11.20
C TYR A 100 3.62 -2.68 11.10
N ARG A 101 4.68 -2.08 11.62
CA ARG A 101 4.78 -0.64 11.82
C ARG A 101 6.02 -0.11 11.11
N VAL A 102 5.81 0.79 10.16
CA VAL A 102 6.87 1.39 9.35
C VAL A 102 6.84 2.89 9.58
N GLY A 103 7.89 3.41 10.22
CA GLY A 103 8.14 4.84 10.36
C GLY A 103 9.11 5.30 9.27
N PHE A 104 8.81 6.43 8.62
CA PHE A 104 9.68 7.02 7.62
C PHE A 104 9.49 8.54 7.52
N ARG A 105 10.47 9.20 6.91
CA ARG A 105 10.46 10.62 6.58
C ARG A 105 11.03 10.86 5.19
N VAL A 106 10.79 12.03 4.63
CA VAL A 106 11.36 12.44 3.34
C VAL A 106 12.03 13.80 3.49
N THR A 107 13.31 13.89 3.12
CA THR A 107 14.11 15.12 3.21
C THR A 107 14.84 15.41 1.91
N ASP A 108 15.48 16.56 1.81
CA ASP A 108 16.54 16.78 0.84
C ASP A 108 17.80 15.94 1.19
N PRO A 109 18.79 15.82 0.29
CA PRO A 109 20.03 15.08 0.54
C PRO A 109 20.83 15.59 1.73
N LYS A 110 20.70 16.89 2.05
CA LYS A 110 21.43 17.53 3.16
C LYS A 110 20.70 17.37 4.50
N GLY A 111 19.47 16.87 4.51
CA GLY A 111 18.62 16.73 5.69
C GLY A 111 18.14 18.06 6.28
N VAL A 112 18.30 19.18 5.55
CA VAL A 112 17.93 20.53 5.98
C VAL A 112 16.47 20.79 5.66
N GLN A 113 16.04 20.46 4.44
CA GLN A 113 14.65 20.61 4.04
C GLN A 113 13.90 19.30 4.30
N VAL A 114 12.79 19.40 5.03
CA VAL A 114 11.91 18.27 5.32
C VAL A 114 10.68 18.37 4.43
N TYR A 115 10.59 17.50 3.42
CA TYR A 115 9.42 17.40 2.54
C TYR A 115 8.27 16.66 3.22
N LEU A 116 8.60 15.62 3.98
CA LEU A 116 7.67 14.87 4.81
C LEU A 116 8.32 14.61 6.17
N PRO A 117 7.74 15.10 7.28
CA PRO A 117 8.23 14.77 8.61
C PRO A 117 8.06 13.28 8.89
N THR A 118 8.63 12.81 9.99
CA THR A 118 8.44 11.41 10.39
C THR A 118 6.97 11.11 10.60
N ILE A 119 6.46 10.17 9.81
CA ILE A 119 5.13 9.60 9.96
C ILE A 119 5.24 8.08 10.08
N GLU A 120 4.16 7.47 10.53
CA GLU A 120 4.07 6.04 10.75
C GLU A 120 2.89 5.45 9.97
N ILE A 121 3.13 4.31 9.32
CA ILE A 121 2.11 3.43 8.79
C ILE A 121 2.03 2.20 9.68
N LEU A 122 0.84 1.90 10.19
CA LEU A 122 0.54 0.70 10.96
C LEU A 122 -0.40 -0.20 10.15
N LEU A 123 0.04 -1.43 9.92
CA LEU A 123 -0.74 -2.51 9.33
C LEU A 123 -1.08 -3.54 10.41
N THR A 124 -2.35 -3.93 10.48
CA THR A 124 -2.83 -4.94 11.43
C THR A 124 -3.50 -6.08 10.68
N ARG A 125 -3.17 -7.31 11.04
CA ARG A 125 -3.77 -8.53 10.49
C ARG A 125 -4.06 -9.50 11.62
N ASP A 126 -5.27 -10.03 11.68
CA ASP A 126 -5.66 -11.01 12.68
C ASP A 126 -5.47 -12.42 12.09
N VAL A 127 -4.92 -13.33 12.88
CA VAL A 127 -4.63 -14.71 12.46
C VAL A 127 -5.13 -15.70 13.51
N SER A 128 -5.81 -16.74 13.06
CA SER A 128 -6.26 -17.83 13.93
C SER A 128 -5.08 -18.72 14.33
N TYR A 129 -5.10 -19.19 15.57
CA TYR A 129 -4.06 -20.05 16.14
C TYR A 129 -4.61 -21.42 16.57
N SER A 130 -3.78 -22.45 16.46
CA SER A 130 -4.09 -23.80 16.93
C SER A 130 -2.81 -24.53 17.29
N ASP A 131 -2.71 -25.01 18.53
CA ASP A 131 -1.58 -25.83 19.01
C ASP A 131 -1.40 -27.13 18.21
N ALA A 132 -2.45 -27.61 17.52
CA ALA A 132 -2.37 -28.81 16.69
C ALA A 132 -1.67 -28.58 15.34
N GLN A 133 -1.50 -27.31 14.92
CA GLN A 133 -1.02 -26.95 13.58
C GLN A 133 0.05 -25.85 13.62
N VAL A 134 0.90 -25.84 14.65
CA VAL A 134 1.90 -24.77 14.91
C VAL A 134 2.73 -24.43 13.66
N LEU A 135 3.34 -25.43 13.01
CA LEU A 135 4.19 -25.21 11.83
C LEU A 135 3.44 -24.57 10.65
N ALA A 136 2.19 -24.99 10.43
CA ALA A 136 1.36 -24.40 9.38
C ALA A 136 1.02 -22.95 9.71
N LYS A 137 0.75 -22.64 10.99
CA LYS A 137 0.46 -21.29 11.46
C LYS A 137 1.67 -20.36 11.43
N GLU A 138 2.87 -20.87 11.69
CA GLU A 138 4.12 -20.10 11.49
C GLU A 138 4.33 -19.74 10.01
N THR A 139 4.00 -20.65 9.10
CA THR A 139 4.12 -20.39 7.65
C THR A 139 3.07 -19.38 7.18
N GLU A 140 1.83 -19.50 7.65
CA GLU A 140 0.76 -18.52 7.39
C GLU A 140 1.15 -17.12 7.93
N GLU A 141 1.66 -17.05 9.16
CA GLU A 141 2.15 -15.81 9.78
C GLU A 141 3.25 -15.15 8.93
N ALA A 142 4.21 -15.92 8.42
CA ALA A 142 5.28 -15.40 7.57
C ALA A 142 4.77 -14.80 6.24
N LEU A 143 3.66 -15.33 5.68
CA LEU A 143 3.02 -14.79 4.48
C LEU A 143 2.16 -13.55 4.77
N LEU A 144 1.64 -13.46 5.99
CA LEU A 144 0.81 -12.34 6.45
C LEU A 144 1.63 -11.16 6.98
N TYR A 145 2.96 -11.17 6.88
CA TYR A 145 3.78 -9.96 7.06
C TYR A 145 4.13 -9.36 5.71
#